data_AF-A0A1X1TEP4-F1
#
_entry.id   AF-A0A1X1TEP4-F1
#
_cell.length_a   1.000
_cell.length_b   1.000
_cell.length_c   1.000
_cell.angle_alpha   90.00
_cell.angle_beta   90.00
_cell.angle_gamma   90.00
#
_symmetry.space_group_name_H-M   'P 1'
#
loop_
_entity.id
_entity.type
_entity.pdbx_description
1 polymer ?
#
loop_
_entity_poly.entity_id
_entity_poly.type
_entity_poly.pdbx_seq_one_letter_code
_entity_poly.pdbx_strand_id
1 'polypeptide(L)'
;MRQISLYNTARTRQMHILTTRRDLTPGEIRYRMGSRWRQENHYRYARMHFDLDSHATATDDDADRMVPNPAKKLAYRDVEKARRALRSAENASDTALLSAHSPQPGTSIVLINAMINTINTDTHTAHATLEAALTAHQVIPARLPLAQVHPGQQVLDTETKLIHHAIRVAAFNTMRSLARAILTGTGYTRADDEAHTQIRTALARSGDIIPDTATNTLHIRRDPLPAPRHTAAIDELCQALNDTNTIYPGTSLTLRYSIRSHR
;
A
#
# COMPACT_ATOMS: atom_id res chain seq x y z
N MET A 1 0.65 -11.97 -22.89
CA MET A 1 -0.18 -11.50 -21.75
C MET A 1 -1.44 -12.36 -21.66
N ARG A 2 -2.01 -12.56 -20.46
CA ARG A 2 -3.33 -13.19 -20.24
C ARG A 2 -4.06 -12.51 -19.07
N GLN A 3 -5.39 -12.61 -19.06
CA GLN A 3 -6.25 -12.10 -17.99
C GLN A 3 -6.90 -13.26 -17.22
N ILE A 4 -6.92 -13.17 -15.89
CA ILE A 4 -7.70 -14.04 -15.02
C ILE A 4 -8.77 -13.18 -14.34
N SER A 5 -10.04 -13.55 -14.48
CA SER A 5 -11.15 -12.85 -13.86
C SER A 5 -11.67 -13.69 -12.68
N LEU A 6 -11.77 -13.06 -11.51
CA LEU A 6 -12.34 -13.68 -10.31
C LEU A 6 -13.60 -12.92 -9.92
N TYR A 7 -14.68 -13.65 -9.68
CA TYR A 7 -15.88 -13.09 -9.08
C TYR A 7 -15.91 -13.44 -7.59
N ASN A 8 -15.96 -12.41 -6.74
CA ASN A 8 -16.17 -12.56 -5.30
C ASN A 8 -17.66 -12.37 -5.02
N THR A 9 -18.36 -13.48 -4.81
CA THR A 9 -19.81 -13.52 -4.54
C THR A 9 -20.17 -12.77 -3.27
N ALA A 10 -19.43 -12.97 -2.17
CA ALA A 10 -19.70 -12.36 -0.87
C ALA A 10 -19.57 -10.82 -0.86
N ARG A 11 -18.74 -10.25 -1.74
CA ARG A 11 -18.53 -8.80 -1.85
C ARG A 11 -19.11 -8.20 -3.14
N THR A 12 -19.82 -9.01 -3.96
CA THR A 12 -20.31 -8.64 -5.29
C THR A 12 -19.29 -7.85 -6.12
N ARG A 13 -18.03 -8.28 -6.06
CA ARG A 13 -16.89 -7.59 -6.70
C ARG A 13 -16.20 -8.51 -7.70
N GLN A 14 -15.89 -7.97 -8.86
CA GLN A 14 -15.06 -8.64 -9.86
C GLN A 14 -13.63 -8.11 -9.77
N MET A 15 -12.65 -9.03 -9.77
CA MET A 15 -11.24 -8.71 -9.82
C MET A 15 -10.64 -9.24 -11.11
N HIS A 16 -9.86 -8.41 -11.80
CA HIS A 16 -9.13 -8.80 -13.01
C HIS A 16 -7.63 -8.79 -12.72
N ILE A 17 -6.96 -9.90 -13.02
CA ILE A 17 -5.52 -10.07 -12.85
C ILE A 17 -4.91 -10.16 -14.25
N LEU A 18 -4.08 -9.18 -14.61
CA LEU A 18 -3.28 -9.22 -15.84
C LEU A 18 -1.90 -9.79 -15.52
N THR A 19 -1.46 -10.79 -16.28
CA THR A 19 -0.16 -11.44 -16.06
C THR A 19 0.54 -11.82 -17.36
N THR A 20 1.87 -11.83 -17.31
CA THR A 20 2.72 -12.40 -18.36
C THR A 20 3.04 -13.87 -18.12
N ARG A 21 2.89 -14.36 -16.87
CA ARG A 21 3.15 -15.76 -16.49
C ARG A 21 2.07 -16.67 -17.05
N ARG A 22 2.41 -17.41 -18.12
CA ARG A 22 1.55 -18.42 -18.77
C ARG A 22 1.77 -19.83 -18.26
N ASP A 23 2.90 -20.05 -17.60
CA ASP A 23 3.36 -21.31 -17.01
C ASP A 23 2.59 -21.73 -15.75
N LEU A 24 2.02 -20.77 -15.01
CA LEU A 24 1.28 -21.05 -13.78
C LEU A 24 -0.20 -21.34 -14.03
N THR A 25 -0.86 -22.08 -13.15
CA THR A 25 -2.32 -22.22 -13.20
C THR A 25 -3.01 -20.94 -12.68
N PRO A 26 -4.28 -20.68 -13.06
CA PRO A 26 -5.02 -19.54 -12.51
C PRO A 26 -5.15 -19.57 -10.98
N GLY A 27 -5.27 -20.77 -10.40
CA GLY A 27 -5.32 -20.97 -8.94
C GLY A 27 -4.03 -20.54 -8.25
N GLU A 28 -2.88 -20.95 -8.80
CA GLU A 28 -1.57 -20.57 -8.25
C GLU A 28 -1.32 -19.06 -8.34
N ILE A 29 -1.73 -18.42 -9.45
CA ILE A 29 -1.63 -16.96 -9.58
C ILE A 29 -2.50 -16.25 -8.55
N ARG A 30 -3.73 -16.72 -8.34
CA ARG A 30 -4.62 -16.19 -7.30
C ARG A 30 -3.99 -16.32 -5.91
N TYR A 31 -3.44 -17.49 -5.58
CA TYR A 31 -2.78 -17.73 -4.30
C TYR A 31 -1.59 -16.79 -4.11
N ARG A 32 -0.69 -16.69 -5.10
CA ARG A 32 0.46 -15.78 -5.04
C ARG A 32 0.07 -14.32 -4.99
N MET A 33 -1.04 -13.92 -5.61
CA MET A 33 -1.55 -12.56 -5.53
C MET A 33 -1.83 -12.14 -4.08
N GLY A 34 -2.28 -13.07 -3.22
CA GLY A 34 -2.43 -12.81 -1.78
C GLY A 34 -1.11 -12.43 -1.09
N SER A 35 0.04 -12.86 -1.62
CA SER A 35 1.36 -12.49 -1.10
C SER A 35 1.69 -11.00 -1.28
N ARG A 36 0.98 -10.27 -2.16
CA ARG A 36 1.09 -8.81 -2.26
C ARG A 36 0.84 -8.14 -0.91
N TRP A 37 -0.10 -8.66 -0.14
CA TRP A 37 -0.46 -8.11 1.17
C TRP A 37 0.65 -8.23 2.21
N ARG A 38 1.68 -9.06 1.96
CA ARG A 38 2.85 -9.17 2.84
C ARG A 38 3.63 -7.86 2.91
N GLN A 39 3.72 -7.11 1.81
CA GLN A 39 4.41 -5.81 1.79
C GLN A 39 3.67 -4.77 2.64
N GLU A 40 2.35 -4.69 2.50
CA GLU A 40 1.55 -3.77 3.32
C GLU A 40 1.61 -4.14 4.80
N ASN A 41 1.51 -5.43 5.11
CA ASN A 41 1.66 -5.90 6.48
C ASN A 41 3.04 -5.58 7.06
N HIS A 42 4.11 -5.70 6.26
CA HIS A 42 5.46 -5.28 6.68
C HIS A 42 5.47 -3.80 7.05
N TYR A 43 5.03 -2.92 6.15
CA TYR A 43 5.06 -1.48 6.40
C TYR A 43 4.19 -1.08 7.59
N ARG A 44 2.97 -1.62 7.69
CA ARG A 44 2.06 -1.35 8.81
C ARG A 44 2.67 -1.78 10.14
N TYR A 45 3.16 -3.02 10.21
CA TYR A 45 3.73 -3.57 11.44
C TYR A 45 5.03 -2.85 11.84
N ALA A 46 5.89 -2.53 10.87
CA ALA A 46 7.13 -1.81 11.12
C ALA A 46 6.90 -0.38 11.61
N ARG A 47 5.89 0.34 11.09
CA ARG A 47 5.51 1.66 11.63
C ARG A 47 5.00 1.58 13.05
N MET A 48 4.25 0.52 13.40
CA MET A 48 3.71 0.35 14.76
C MET A 48 4.77 -0.05 15.80
N HIS A 49 5.83 -0.77 15.40
CA HIS A 49 6.71 -1.45 16.35
C HIS A 49 8.21 -1.20 16.19
N PHE A 50 8.66 -0.71 15.02
CA PHE A 50 10.09 -0.53 14.71
C PHE A 50 10.44 0.88 14.29
N ASP A 51 9.53 1.82 14.49
CA ASP A 51 9.75 3.23 14.14
C ASP A 51 10.29 3.36 12.71
N LEU A 52 9.60 2.72 11.76
CA LEU A 52 10.06 2.62 10.37
C LEU A 52 10.47 3.96 9.76
N ASP A 53 9.82 5.04 10.20
CA ASP A 53 10.02 6.38 9.66
C ASP A 53 11.27 7.08 10.26
N SER A 54 11.92 6.51 11.28
CA SER A 54 13.19 7.02 11.81
C SER A 54 14.40 6.59 10.99
N HIS A 55 15.52 7.29 11.19
CA HIS A 55 16.80 7.05 10.51
C HIS A 55 16.75 7.16 8.98
N ALA A 56 15.85 8.01 8.46
CA ALA A 56 15.85 8.39 7.06
C ALA A 56 16.83 9.56 6.84
N THR A 57 17.76 9.39 5.89
CA THR A 57 18.59 10.49 5.40
C THR A 57 17.93 11.11 4.19
N ALA A 58 17.90 12.45 4.15
CA ALA A 58 17.30 13.19 3.06
C ALA A 58 18.23 14.32 2.61
N THR A 59 18.14 14.66 1.34
CA THR A 59 18.81 15.80 0.73
C THR A 59 17.78 16.71 0.09
N ASP A 60 18.15 17.96 -0.18
CA ASP A 60 17.28 18.86 -0.92
C ASP A 60 17.04 18.31 -2.34
N ASP A 61 15.80 18.41 -2.81
CA ASP A 61 15.44 18.11 -4.20
C ASP A 61 15.90 19.25 -5.12
N ASP A 62 15.96 18.98 -6.42
CA ASP A 62 16.24 19.99 -7.43
C ASP A 62 15.08 21.00 -7.50
N ALA A 63 15.34 22.23 -7.04
CA ALA A 63 14.40 23.34 -7.00
C ALA A 63 13.83 23.72 -8.38
N ASP A 64 14.62 23.53 -9.45
CA ASP A 64 14.27 23.91 -10.81
C ASP A 64 13.56 22.76 -11.57
N ARG A 65 13.45 21.58 -10.94
CA ARG A 65 12.75 20.42 -11.50
C ARG A 65 11.30 20.75 -11.82
N MET A 66 10.94 20.72 -13.10
CA MET A 66 9.60 21.06 -13.55
C MET A 66 8.57 19.98 -13.18
N VAL A 67 7.66 20.30 -12.26
CA VAL A 67 6.60 19.39 -11.76
C VAL A 67 5.20 19.79 -12.23
N PRO A 68 4.24 18.84 -12.29
CA PRO A 68 2.86 19.17 -12.63
C PRO A 68 2.27 20.23 -11.71
N ASN A 69 1.65 21.26 -12.29
CA ASN A 69 0.99 22.31 -11.53
C ASN A 69 -0.32 21.76 -10.89
N PRO A 70 -0.45 21.72 -9.55
CA PRO A 70 -1.65 21.21 -8.89
C PRO A 70 -2.90 22.04 -9.25
N ALA A 71 -2.75 23.34 -9.49
CA ALA A 71 -3.86 24.21 -9.88
C ALA A 71 -4.45 23.84 -11.25
N LYS A 72 -3.62 23.34 -12.18
CA LYS A 72 -4.09 22.88 -13.50
C LYS A 72 -5.05 21.70 -13.35
N LYS A 73 -4.72 20.75 -12.47
CA LYS A 73 -5.59 19.60 -12.17
C LYS A 73 -6.90 20.03 -11.51
N LEU A 74 -6.85 21.01 -10.60
CA LEU A 74 -8.06 21.55 -9.98
C LEU A 74 -8.96 22.24 -11.02
N ALA A 75 -8.42 23.11 -11.86
CA ALA A 75 -9.18 23.76 -12.94
C ALA A 75 -9.77 22.74 -13.94
N TYR A 76 -9.06 21.64 -14.23
CA TYR A 76 -9.61 20.58 -15.07
C TYR A 76 -10.82 19.88 -14.42
N ARG A 77 -10.88 19.78 -13.08
CA ARG A 77 -12.07 19.25 -12.41
C ARG A 77 -13.29 20.16 -12.61
N ASP A 78 -13.07 21.47 -12.71
CA ASP A 78 -14.14 22.43 -13.00
C ASP A 78 -14.63 22.32 -14.44
N VAL A 79 -13.72 22.11 -15.40
CA VAL A 79 -14.08 21.75 -16.79
C VAL A 79 -14.94 20.48 -16.81
N GLU A 80 -14.53 19.42 -16.11
CA GLU A 80 -15.30 18.18 -16.03
C GLU A 80 -16.66 18.37 -15.35
N LYS A 81 -16.74 19.26 -14.36
CA LYS A 81 -18.01 19.64 -13.73
C LYS A 81 -18.91 20.39 -14.72
N ALA A 82 -18.37 21.34 -15.47
CA ALA A 82 -19.12 22.08 -16.48
C ALA A 82 -19.59 21.17 -17.63
N ARG A 83 -18.77 20.21 -18.08
CA ARG A 83 -19.18 19.19 -19.08
C ARG A 83 -20.37 18.36 -18.61
N ARG A 84 -20.36 17.92 -17.34
CA ARG A 84 -21.50 17.20 -16.76
C ARG A 84 -22.75 18.07 -16.66
N ALA A 85 -22.59 19.34 -16.29
CA ALA A 85 -23.70 20.29 -16.22
C ALA A 85 -24.30 20.54 -17.61
N LEU A 86 -23.46 20.77 -18.62
CA LEU A 86 -23.90 20.93 -20.01
C LEU A 86 -24.68 19.70 -20.49
N ARG A 87 -24.14 18.50 -20.30
CA ARG A 87 -24.84 17.26 -20.68
C ARG A 87 -26.19 17.11 -19.97
N SER A 88 -26.28 17.53 -18.72
CA SER A 88 -27.55 17.51 -17.98
C SER A 88 -28.55 18.53 -18.54
N ALA A 89 -28.09 19.73 -18.93
CA ALA A 89 -28.91 20.76 -19.53
C ALA A 89 -29.40 20.36 -20.94
N GLU A 90 -28.53 19.75 -21.76
CA GLU A 90 -28.86 19.20 -23.07
C GLU A 90 -29.97 18.14 -22.95
N ASN A 91 -29.81 17.16 -22.04
CA ASN A 91 -30.83 16.15 -21.81
C ASN A 91 -32.18 16.75 -21.36
N ALA A 92 -32.15 17.79 -20.51
CA ALA A 92 -33.36 18.46 -20.06
C ALA A 92 -34.03 19.25 -21.20
N SER A 93 -33.24 19.93 -22.03
CA SER A 93 -33.71 20.62 -23.23
C SER A 93 -34.33 19.65 -24.22
N ASP A 94 -33.67 18.53 -24.52
CA ASP A 94 -34.17 17.49 -25.41
C ASP A 94 -35.50 16.91 -24.91
N THR A 95 -35.61 16.66 -23.59
CA THR A 95 -36.85 16.18 -22.97
C THR A 95 -37.99 17.21 -23.09
N ALA A 96 -37.68 18.49 -22.88
CA ALA A 96 -38.65 19.57 -22.99
C ALA A 96 -39.09 19.79 -24.45
N LEU A 97 -38.15 19.76 -25.40
CA LEU A 97 -38.44 19.83 -26.84
C LEU A 97 -39.28 18.64 -27.28
N LEU A 98 -38.94 17.42 -26.88
CA LEU A 98 -39.71 16.23 -27.22
C LEU A 98 -41.16 16.32 -26.71
N SER A 99 -41.33 16.80 -25.48
CA SER A 99 -42.66 17.02 -24.89
C SER A 99 -43.43 18.10 -25.66
N ALA A 100 -42.76 19.18 -26.07
CA ALA A 100 -43.35 20.26 -26.83
C ALA A 100 -43.72 19.85 -28.28
N HIS A 101 -42.96 18.93 -28.88
CA HIS A 101 -43.23 18.33 -30.20
C HIS A 101 -44.26 17.20 -30.17
N SER A 102 -44.65 16.71 -28.98
CA SER A 102 -45.59 15.59 -28.81
C SER A 102 -46.82 16.01 -27.98
N PRO A 103 -47.66 16.94 -28.47
CA PRO A 103 -48.85 17.37 -27.75
C PRO A 103 -49.87 16.23 -27.62
N GLN A 104 -50.75 16.33 -26.62
CA GLN A 104 -51.86 15.41 -26.46
C GLN A 104 -52.77 15.41 -27.70
N PRO A 105 -53.34 14.25 -28.10
CA PRO A 105 -54.26 14.18 -29.22
C PRO A 105 -55.39 15.21 -29.12
N GLY A 106 -55.60 15.99 -30.19
CA GLY A 106 -56.60 17.07 -30.22
C GLY A 106 -56.07 18.46 -29.81
N THR A 107 -54.80 18.58 -29.41
CA THR A 107 -54.16 19.87 -29.12
C THR A 107 -53.20 20.26 -30.25
N SER A 108 -53.36 21.46 -30.81
CA SER A 108 -52.42 22.04 -31.78
C SER A 108 -51.57 23.10 -31.09
N ILE A 109 -50.26 22.88 -31.04
CA ILE A 109 -49.29 23.84 -30.49
C ILE A 109 -48.41 24.35 -31.63
N VAL A 110 -48.23 25.67 -31.72
CA VAL A 110 -47.25 26.29 -32.62
C VAL A 110 -46.00 26.60 -31.82
N LEU A 111 -44.90 25.93 -32.13
CA LEU A 111 -43.60 26.22 -31.53
C LEU A 111 -42.99 27.45 -32.21
N ILE A 112 -42.88 28.54 -31.46
CA ILE A 112 -42.21 29.76 -31.90
C ILE A 112 -40.77 29.81 -31.39
N ASN A 113 -39.92 30.56 -32.08
CA ASN A 113 -38.50 30.72 -31.72
C ASN A 113 -38.30 31.18 -30.26
N ALA A 114 -39.21 32.01 -29.74
CA ALA A 114 -39.15 32.44 -28.34
C ALA A 114 -39.22 31.27 -27.36
N MET A 115 -40.10 30.28 -27.61
CA MET A 115 -40.24 29.09 -26.76
C MET A 115 -39.01 28.19 -26.85
N ILE A 116 -38.46 28.00 -28.06
CA ILE A 116 -37.24 27.22 -28.28
C ILE A 116 -36.05 27.87 -27.57
N ASN A 117 -35.94 29.20 -27.65
CA ASN A 117 -34.91 29.95 -26.93
C ASN A 117 -35.07 29.80 -25.42
N THR A 118 -36.30 29.88 -24.88
CA THR A 118 -36.56 29.65 -23.46
C THR A 118 -36.10 28.25 -23.04
N ILE A 119 -36.48 27.19 -23.78
CA ILE A 119 -36.07 25.80 -23.50
C ILE A 119 -34.55 25.65 -23.51
N ASN A 120 -33.85 26.32 -24.44
CA ASN A 120 -32.40 26.23 -24.57
C ASN A 120 -31.60 27.17 -23.65
N THR A 121 -32.25 28.01 -22.83
CA THR A 121 -31.57 29.03 -21.99
C THR A 121 -30.51 28.41 -21.08
N ASP A 122 -30.85 27.30 -20.41
CA ASP A 122 -29.93 26.62 -19.49
C ASP A 122 -28.76 25.96 -20.24
N THR A 123 -29.01 25.45 -21.45
CA THR A 123 -27.98 24.87 -22.32
C THR A 123 -26.99 25.94 -22.77
N HIS A 124 -27.47 27.12 -23.19
CA HIS A 124 -26.61 28.24 -23.54
C HIS A 124 -25.78 28.73 -22.35
N THR A 125 -26.40 28.82 -21.16
CA THR A 125 -25.71 29.20 -19.92
C THR A 125 -24.64 28.18 -19.52
N ALA A 126 -24.95 26.89 -19.61
CA ALA A 126 -24.01 25.81 -19.32
C ALA A 126 -22.85 25.77 -20.34
N HIS A 127 -23.12 26.06 -21.62
CA HIS A 127 -22.11 26.16 -22.66
C HIS A 127 -21.15 27.33 -22.40
N ALA A 128 -21.68 28.52 -22.09
CA ALA A 128 -20.87 29.67 -21.71
C ALA A 128 -20.00 29.39 -20.46
N THR A 129 -20.56 28.66 -19.49
CA THR A 129 -19.83 28.22 -18.29
C THR A 129 -18.70 27.25 -18.65
N LEU A 130 -18.94 26.31 -19.57
CA LEU A 130 -17.92 25.38 -20.04
C LEU A 130 -16.79 26.12 -20.78
N GLU A 131 -17.12 27.04 -21.67
CA GLU A 131 -16.12 27.86 -22.38
C GLU A 131 -15.28 28.68 -21.40
N ALA A 132 -15.91 29.35 -20.43
CA ALA A 132 -15.20 30.08 -19.39
C ALA A 132 -14.26 29.17 -18.58
N ALA A 133 -14.70 27.96 -18.22
CA ALA A 133 -13.87 26.98 -17.52
C ALA A 133 -12.70 26.49 -18.38
N LEU A 134 -12.91 26.28 -19.69
CA LEU A 134 -11.87 25.90 -20.64
C LEU A 134 -10.82 27.00 -20.79
N THR A 135 -11.24 28.26 -20.97
CA THR A 135 -10.33 29.41 -21.06
C THR A 135 -9.52 29.56 -19.78
N ALA A 136 -10.18 29.52 -18.62
CA ALA A 136 -9.49 29.60 -17.32
C ALA A 136 -8.49 28.45 -17.14
N HIS A 137 -8.86 27.22 -17.49
CA HIS A 137 -7.96 26.08 -17.46
C HIS A 137 -6.77 26.29 -18.41
N GLN A 138 -6.96 26.77 -19.63
CA GLN A 138 -5.91 26.93 -20.65
C GLN A 138 -4.80 27.90 -20.21
N VAL A 139 -5.16 29.02 -19.56
CA VAL A 139 -4.21 30.05 -19.10
C VAL A 139 -3.24 29.51 -18.04
N ILE A 140 -3.65 28.51 -17.25
CA ILE A 140 -2.79 27.95 -16.20
C ILE A 140 -1.63 27.16 -16.81
N PRO A 141 -0.36 27.43 -16.45
CA PRO A 141 0.78 26.66 -16.96
C PRO A 141 0.70 25.21 -16.48
N ALA A 142 1.06 24.27 -17.37
CA ALA A 142 0.99 22.84 -17.07
C ALA A 142 2.04 22.38 -16.03
N ARG A 143 3.20 23.05 -16.01
CA ARG A 143 4.31 22.75 -15.09
C ARG A 143 4.86 24.02 -14.48
N LEU A 144 5.39 23.89 -13.27
CA LEU A 144 6.08 24.94 -12.53
C LEU A 144 7.37 24.35 -11.92
N PRO A 145 8.39 25.17 -11.64
CA PRO A 145 9.54 24.75 -10.85
C PRO A 145 9.11 24.19 -9.50
N LEU A 146 9.80 23.16 -9.01
CA LEU A 146 9.46 22.49 -7.76
C LEU A 146 9.42 23.46 -6.58
N ALA A 147 10.36 24.40 -6.50
CA ALA A 147 10.41 25.39 -5.43
C ALA A 147 9.14 26.25 -5.32
N GLN A 148 8.39 26.44 -6.43
CA GLN A 148 7.13 27.18 -6.40
C GLN A 148 5.95 26.33 -5.90
N VAL A 149 6.01 25.01 -6.08
CA VAL A 149 4.92 24.09 -5.71
C VAL A 149 5.13 23.53 -4.29
N HIS A 150 6.36 23.14 -3.97
CA HIS A 150 6.78 22.57 -2.69
C HIS A 150 8.14 23.15 -2.29
N PRO A 151 8.18 24.34 -1.66
CA PRO A 151 9.42 24.94 -1.21
C PRO A 151 10.09 24.08 -0.13
N GLY A 152 11.41 23.88 -0.25
CA GLY A 152 12.17 23.04 0.67
C GLY A 152 11.86 21.55 0.56
N GLN A 153 11.31 21.10 -0.58
CA GLN A 153 11.09 19.68 -0.82
C GLN A 153 12.40 18.91 -0.69
N GLN A 154 12.37 17.85 0.10
CA GLN A 154 13.48 16.93 0.25
C GLN A 154 13.18 15.59 -0.44
N VAL A 155 14.24 14.92 -0.88
CA VAL A 155 14.21 13.55 -1.40
C VAL A 155 15.04 12.69 -0.47
N LEU A 156 14.56 11.46 -0.23
CA LEU A 156 15.33 10.47 0.50
C LEU A 156 16.59 10.11 -0.30
N ASP A 157 17.72 10.05 0.40
CA ASP A 157 18.95 9.53 -0.20
C ASP A 157 18.72 8.09 -0.67
N THR A 158 18.91 7.85 -1.96
CA THR A 158 18.48 6.60 -2.60
C THR A 158 19.31 5.42 -2.09
N GLU A 159 20.62 5.59 -1.96
CA GLU A 159 21.54 4.52 -1.53
C GLU A 159 21.24 4.12 -0.09
N THR A 160 21.20 5.09 0.83
CA THR A 160 20.88 4.84 2.24
C THR A 160 19.50 4.21 2.39
N LYS A 161 18.51 4.70 1.63
CA LYS A 161 17.15 4.13 1.64
C LYS A 161 17.15 2.67 1.19
N LEU A 162 17.86 2.33 0.11
CA LEU A 162 17.92 0.95 -0.40
C LEU A 162 18.58 0.01 0.60
N ILE A 163 19.69 0.43 1.23
CA ILE A 163 20.38 -0.34 2.27
C ILE A 163 19.47 -0.56 3.47
N HIS A 164 18.85 0.50 4.00
CA HIS A 164 17.91 0.39 5.12
C HIS A 164 16.72 -0.52 4.78
N HIS A 165 16.17 -0.42 3.57
CA HIS A 165 15.09 -1.31 3.14
C HIS A 165 15.54 -2.77 3.10
N ALA A 166 16.70 -3.08 2.53
CA ALA A 166 17.21 -4.44 2.47
C ALA A 166 17.34 -5.05 3.87
N ILE A 167 17.94 -4.32 4.81
CA ILE A 167 18.13 -4.77 6.19
C ILE A 167 16.78 -4.92 6.91
N ARG A 168 15.90 -3.91 6.85
CA ARG A 168 14.61 -3.91 7.56
C ARG A 168 13.67 -4.99 7.06
N VAL A 169 13.62 -5.20 5.74
CA VAL A 169 12.79 -6.26 5.14
C VAL A 169 13.34 -7.64 5.50
N ALA A 170 14.67 -7.84 5.45
CA ALA A 170 15.29 -9.08 5.88
C ALA A 170 14.99 -9.37 7.37
N ALA A 171 15.19 -8.40 8.26
CA ALA A 171 14.91 -8.53 9.68
C ALA A 171 13.43 -8.85 9.95
N PHE A 172 12.50 -8.18 9.26
CA PHE A 172 11.07 -8.48 9.39
C PHE A 172 10.71 -9.89 8.92
N ASN A 173 11.29 -10.34 7.80
CA ASN A 173 11.07 -11.71 7.31
C ASN A 173 11.60 -12.75 8.30
N THR A 174 12.78 -12.51 8.90
CA THR A 174 13.33 -13.36 9.97
C THR A 174 12.40 -13.40 11.18
N MET A 175 11.96 -12.23 11.66
CA MET A 175 11.03 -12.14 12.79
C MET A 175 9.73 -12.89 12.54
N ARG A 176 9.17 -12.76 11.33
CA ARG A 176 7.96 -13.47 10.93
C ARG A 176 8.17 -14.98 10.87
N SER A 177 9.35 -15.42 10.42
CA SER A 177 9.70 -16.84 10.38
C SER A 177 9.85 -17.41 11.79
N LEU A 178 10.45 -16.66 12.72
CA LEU A 178 10.53 -17.04 14.13
C LEU A 178 9.16 -17.08 14.81
N ALA A 179 8.30 -16.08 14.56
CA ALA A 179 6.94 -16.07 15.09
C ALA A 179 6.13 -17.27 14.56
N ARG A 180 6.32 -17.64 13.28
CA ARG A 180 5.73 -18.85 12.72
C ARG A 180 6.29 -20.11 13.36
N ALA A 181 7.60 -20.15 13.65
CA ALA A 181 8.23 -21.28 14.32
C ALA A 181 7.69 -21.48 15.75
N ILE A 182 7.43 -20.40 16.51
CA ILE A 182 6.68 -20.49 17.77
C ILE A 182 5.29 -21.08 17.51
N LEU A 183 4.56 -20.54 16.55
CA LEU A 183 3.19 -20.99 16.27
C LEU A 183 3.07 -22.47 15.87
N THR A 184 4.05 -23.02 15.15
CA THR A 184 3.97 -24.39 14.62
C THR A 184 4.86 -25.41 15.31
N GLY A 185 5.89 -24.94 16.01
CA GLY A 185 6.98 -25.78 16.53
C GLY A 185 7.09 -25.78 18.05
N THR A 186 6.24 -25.06 18.77
CA THR A 186 6.24 -25.03 20.24
C THR A 186 4.84 -25.32 20.80
N GLY A 187 4.77 -25.76 22.05
CA GLY A 187 3.53 -26.02 22.79
C GLY A 187 2.83 -24.74 23.28
N TYR A 188 3.20 -23.56 22.77
CA TYR A 188 2.72 -22.29 23.28
C TYR A 188 1.26 -22.02 22.88
N THR A 189 0.33 -22.27 23.80
CA THR A 189 -1.12 -22.19 23.56
C THR A 189 -1.63 -20.83 23.11
N ARG A 190 -0.91 -19.74 23.45
CA ARG A 190 -1.25 -18.36 23.09
C ARG A 190 -0.52 -17.87 21.83
N ALA A 191 0.14 -18.76 21.08
CA ALA A 191 0.99 -18.37 19.96
C ALA A 191 0.26 -17.60 18.86
N ASP A 192 -1.02 -17.89 18.61
CA ASP A 192 -1.84 -17.17 17.62
C ASP A 192 -1.93 -15.66 17.93
N ASP A 193 -2.01 -15.30 19.21
CA ASP A 193 -2.15 -13.92 19.65
C ASP A 193 -0.80 -13.25 19.98
N GLU A 194 0.14 -14.02 20.51
CA GLU A 194 1.29 -13.46 21.25
C GLU A 194 2.65 -13.74 20.61
N ALA A 195 2.77 -14.65 19.63
CA ALA A 195 4.08 -15.04 19.07
C ALA A 195 4.89 -13.85 18.56
N HIS A 196 4.25 -12.90 17.89
CA HIS A 196 4.88 -11.68 17.40
C HIS A 196 5.44 -10.80 18.54
N THR A 197 4.65 -10.60 19.59
CA THR A 197 5.06 -9.82 20.78
C THR A 197 6.17 -10.53 21.53
N GLN A 198 6.10 -11.86 21.63
CA GLN A 198 7.09 -12.68 22.30
C GLN A 198 8.44 -12.63 21.60
N ILE A 199 8.49 -12.78 20.27
CA ILE A 199 9.74 -12.64 19.51
C ILE A 199 10.32 -11.24 19.67
N ARG A 200 9.50 -10.19 19.59
CA ARG A 200 9.98 -8.81 19.79
C ARG A 200 10.58 -8.62 21.17
N THR A 201 9.94 -9.17 22.20
CA THR A 201 10.44 -9.12 23.59
C THR A 201 11.75 -9.91 23.74
N ALA A 202 11.86 -11.09 23.12
CA ALA A 202 13.06 -11.93 23.15
C ALA A 202 14.24 -11.28 22.42
N LEU A 203 14.01 -10.64 21.27
CA LEU A 203 15.05 -9.97 20.51
C LEU A 203 15.55 -8.67 21.16
N ALA A 204 14.69 -8.00 21.93
CA ALA A 204 15.06 -6.80 22.70
C ALA A 204 15.81 -7.12 24.00
N ARG A 205 15.80 -8.38 24.44
CA ARG A 205 16.51 -8.83 25.64
C ARG A 205 17.98 -9.12 25.32
N SER A 206 18.82 -8.83 26.32
CA SER A 206 20.25 -9.15 26.28
C SER A 206 20.51 -10.65 26.20
N GLY A 207 21.74 -10.97 25.81
CA GLY A 207 22.25 -12.33 25.75
C GLY A 207 23.75 -12.32 25.45
N ASP A 208 24.34 -13.49 25.46
CA ASP A 208 25.75 -13.70 25.14
C ASP A 208 25.91 -14.34 23.77
N ILE A 209 27.00 -13.96 23.11
CA ILE A 209 27.53 -14.65 21.93
C ILE A 209 28.89 -15.18 22.33
N ILE A 210 28.99 -16.50 22.49
CA ILE A 210 30.18 -17.17 23.04
C ILE A 210 30.68 -18.17 21.99
N PRO A 211 31.77 -17.86 21.26
CA PRO A 211 32.41 -18.83 20.39
C PRO A 211 33.13 -19.90 21.23
N ASP A 212 32.89 -21.16 20.93
CA ASP A 212 33.65 -22.30 21.45
C ASP A 212 34.40 -22.96 20.29
N THR A 213 35.69 -22.65 20.20
CA THR A 213 36.58 -23.18 19.16
C THR A 213 36.94 -24.64 19.38
N ALA A 214 36.81 -25.19 20.60
CA ALA A 214 37.12 -26.59 20.89
C ALA A 214 36.03 -27.52 20.36
N THR A 215 34.76 -27.13 20.51
CA THR A 215 33.62 -27.88 19.98
C THR A 215 33.18 -27.40 18.59
N ASN A 216 33.82 -26.34 18.06
CA ASN A 216 33.46 -25.69 16.80
C ASN A 216 31.99 -25.26 16.79
N THR A 217 31.53 -24.68 17.90
CA THR A 217 30.16 -24.18 18.08
C THR A 217 30.14 -22.69 18.44
N LEU A 218 29.04 -22.02 18.10
CA LEU A 218 28.76 -20.65 18.49
C LEU A 218 27.52 -20.63 19.37
N HIS A 219 27.73 -20.42 20.67
CA HIS A 219 26.65 -20.39 21.65
C HIS A 219 25.97 -19.02 21.68
N ILE A 220 24.66 -19.01 21.42
CA ILE A 220 23.79 -17.84 21.52
C ILE A 220 22.91 -18.03 22.75
N ARG A 221 23.34 -17.46 23.88
CA ARG A 221 22.68 -17.65 25.17
C ARG A 221 21.80 -16.45 25.51
N ARG A 222 20.49 -16.62 25.55
CA ARG A 222 19.52 -15.55 25.81
C ARG A 222 19.19 -15.44 27.29
N ASP A 223 18.93 -14.21 27.77
CA ASP A 223 18.33 -14.02 29.08
C ASP A 223 16.87 -14.49 29.09
N PRO A 224 16.38 -15.04 30.22
CA PRO A 224 15.01 -15.49 30.29
C PRO A 224 14.02 -14.31 30.24
N LEU A 225 12.79 -14.62 29.80
CA LEU A 225 11.71 -13.65 29.72
C LEU A 225 10.98 -13.50 31.08
N PRO A 226 10.26 -12.38 31.30
CA PRO A 226 9.61 -12.10 32.58
C PRO A 226 8.61 -13.16 33.07
N ALA A 227 7.97 -13.90 32.16
CA ALA A 227 7.03 -14.95 32.51
C ALA A 227 7.63 -16.34 32.19
N PRO A 228 7.56 -17.32 33.11
CA PRO A 228 8.09 -18.66 32.88
C PRO A 228 7.56 -19.33 31.60
N ARG A 229 6.27 -19.14 31.30
CA ARG A 229 5.66 -19.63 30.04
C ARG A 229 6.30 -19.03 28.79
N HIS A 230 6.72 -17.76 28.82
CA HIS A 230 7.37 -17.13 27.68
C HIS A 230 8.80 -17.65 27.54
N THR A 231 9.49 -17.89 28.67
CA THR A 231 10.82 -18.52 28.67
C THR A 231 10.75 -19.93 28.10
N ALA A 232 9.82 -20.78 28.56
CA ALA A 232 9.66 -22.14 28.07
C ALA A 232 9.41 -22.18 26.54
N ALA A 233 8.53 -21.33 26.03
CA ALA A 233 8.26 -21.25 24.60
C ALA A 233 9.45 -20.73 23.76
N ILE A 234 10.32 -19.86 24.31
CA ILE A 234 11.57 -19.49 23.64
C ILE A 234 12.60 -20.63 23.73
N ASP A 235 12.59 -21.44 24.79
CA ASP A 235 13.52 -22.56 24.95
C ASP A 235 13.21 -23.66 23.93
N GLU A 236 11.92 -23.99 23.75
CA GLU A 236 11.45 -24.89 22.69
C GLU A 236 11.80 -24.33 21.30
N LEU A 237 11.69 -23.01 21.09
CA LEU A 237 12.16 -22.39 19.86
C LEU A 237 13.69 -22.54 19.68
N CYS A 238 14.48 -22.39 20.74
CA CYS A 238 15.92 -22.62 20.69
C CYS A 238 16.25 -24.06 20.31
N GLN A 239 15.51 -25.05 20.83
CA GLN A 239 15.65 -26.45 20.43
C GLN A 239 15.33 -26.65 18.95
N ALA A 240 14.19 -26.14 18.48
CA ALA A 240 13.80 -26.21 17.07
C ALA A 240 14.84 -25.55 16.13
N LEU A 241 15.49 -24.46 16.56
CA LEU A 241 16.60 -23.84 15.83
C LEU A 241 17.87 -24.70 15.88
N ASN A 242 18.17 -25.34 17.00
CA ASN A 242 19.34 -26.22 17.15
C ASN A 242 19.25 -27.48 16.27
N ASP A 243 18.05 -28.00 16.06
CA ASP A 243 17.81 -29.18 15.22
C ASP A 243 18.17 -28.94 13.75
N THR A 244 18.17 -27.67 13.32
CA THR A 244 18.61 -27.31 11.96
C THR A 244 20.11 -27.50 11.73
N ASN A 245 20.90 -27.63 12.80
CA ASN A 245 22.37 -27.69 12.76
C ASN A 245 22.98 -26.59 11.87
N THR A 246 22.41 -25.38 11.93
CA THR A 246 22.82 -24.24 11.08
C THR A 246 24.27 -23.83 11.38
N ILE A 247 25.07 -23.67 10.32
CA ILE A 247 26.43 -23.15 10.39
C ILE A 247 26.40 -21.62 10.29
N TYR A 248 27.14 -20.92 11.15
CA TYR A 248 27.23 -19.47 11.10
C TYR A 248 27.92 -19.01 9.79
N PRO A 249 27.29 -18.13 9.00
CA PRO A 249 27.81 -17.75 7.68
C PRO A 249 29.27 -17.27 7.73
N GLY A 250 30.09 -17.77 6.80
CA GLY A 250 31.51 -17.40 6.71
C GLY A 250 32.42 -18.10 7.72
N THR A 251 31.92 -19.07 8.49
CA THR A 251 32.71 -19.85 9.46
C THR A 251 32.37 -21.34 9.41
N SER A 252 33.07 -22.16 10.19
CA SER A 252 32.71 -23.56 10.45
C SER A 252 31.88 -23.75 11.72
N LEU A 253 31.55 -22.68 12.46
CA LEU A 253 30.93 -22.78 13.78
C LEU A 253 29.44 -23.15 13.66
N THR A 254 29.03 -24.22 14.35
CA THR A 254 27.61 -24.61 14.43
C THR A 254 26.88 -23.78 15.48
N LEU A 255 25.75 -23.18 15.12
CA LEU A 255 24.95 -22.37 16.03
C LEU A 255 24.26 -23.23 17.09
N ARG A 256 24.39 -22.84 18.36
CA ARG A 256 23.73 -23.47 19.50
C ARG A 256 23.03 -22.41 20.36
N TYR A 257 21.71 -22.41 20.33
CA TYR A 257 20.84 -21.52 21.08
C TYR A 257 20.47 -22.12 22.43
N SER A 258 20.46 -21.30 23.48
CA SER A 258 19.98 -21.70 24.81
C SER A 258 19.47 -20.50 25.60
N ILE A 259 18.74 -20.76 26.68
CA ILE A 259 18.34 -19.73 27.64
C ILE A 259 19.14 -19.90 28.95
N ARG A 260 19.53 -18.78 29.58
CA ARG A 260 20.06 -18.80 30.96
C ARG A 260 18.97 -19.25 31.93
N SER A 261 19.34 -20.07 32.91
CA SER A 261 18.46 -20.41 34.02
C SER A 261 18.02 -19.15 34.76
N HIS A 262 16.72 -19.07 35.10
CA HIS A 262 16.23 -18.07 36.07
C HIS A 262 16.97 -18.29 37.39
N ARG A 263 17.58 -17.23 37.93
CA ARG A 263 18.06 -17.18 39.31
C ARG A 263 16.96 -16.67 40.21
#